data_AF-A0A7S1NWK3-F1
#
_entry.id   AF-A0A7S1NWK3-F1
#
_cell.length_a   1.000
_cell.length_b   1.000
_cell.length_c   1.000
_cell.angle_alpha   90.00
_cell.angle_beta   90.00
_cell.angle_gamma   90.00
#
_symmetry.space_group_name_H-M   'P 1'
#
loop_
_entity.id
_entity.type
_entity.pdbx_description
1 polymer ?
#
loop_
_entity_poly.entity_id
_entity_poly.type
_entity_poly.pdbx_seq_one_letter_code
_entity_poly.pdbx_strand_id
1 'polypeptide(L)'
;ALPSSPTHHSHTGTGKAPPDSKKHDLFPSSAPFMLSELSLEVRKGDMVLLVGRVGSGKSSLLHAILGELRLLEGEATTPRLGTGVRSTTRRGAPSSTGECAVAYAAQSAWLQSASIKDNILFGRPYDAARYQQVVHACALEADLAMMPSKDDTEIGEGAHTLSGGQRARVGLARAVYGPAS
;
A
#
# COMPACT_ATOMS: atom_id res chain seq x y z
N ALA A 1 -16.62 -54.39 72.67
CA ALA A 1 -18.07 -54.13 72.67
C ALA A 1 -18.46 -53.55 71.32
N LEU A 2 -19.56 -54.04 70.73
CA LEU A 2 -20.38 -53.31 69.74
C LEU A 2 -21.31 -52.32 70.51
N PRO A 3 -22.05 -51.37 69.88
CA PRO A 3 -22.39 -51.19 68.45
C PRO A 3 -21.83 -49.85 67.87
N SER A 4 -22.23 -49.26 66.72
CA SER A 4 -23.35 -49.49 65.79
C SER A 4 -23.08 -49.01 64.34
N SER A 5 -23.99 -49.37 63.42
CA SER A 5 -24.39 -48.63 62.20
C SER A 5 -25.94 -48.43 62.28
N PRO A 6 -26.67 -47.69 61.41
CA PRO A 6 -26.44 -47.29 59.99
C PRO A 6 -26.70 -45.75 59.79
N THR A 7 -26.91 -45.11 58.61
CA THR A 7 -27.41 -45.46 57.26
C THR A 7 -26.76 -44.64 56.12
N HIS A 8 -27.00 -45.11 54.88
CA HIS A 8 -26.67 -44.49 53.59
C HIS A 8 -27.03 -43.00 53.44
N HIS A 9 -26.27 -42.26 52.63
CA HIS A 9 -26.72 -41.81 51.30
C HIS A 9 -25.53 -41.49 50.37
N SER A 10 -25.64 -41.91 49.12
CA SER A 10 -24.64 -41.73 48.07
C SER A 10 -24.88 -40.45 47.26
N HIS A 11 -23.84 -39.68 46.96
CA HIS A 11 -23.72 -39.04 45.65
C HIS A 11 -22.24 -38.81 45.27
N THR A 12 -21.91 -39.24 44.06
CA THR A 12 -20.60 -39.10 43.42
C THR A 12 -20.37 -37.67 42.94
N GLY A 13 -19.28 -37.03 43.39
CA GLY A 13 -18.86 -35.68 42.96
C GLY A 13 -17.40 -35.68 42.52
N THR A 14 -17.11 -36.23 41.34
CA THR A 14 -15.75 -36.26 40.78
C THR A 14 -15.39 -34.99 40.04
N GLY A 15 -14.29 -34.34 40.44
CA GLY A 15 -13.49 -33.47 39.56
C GLY A 15 -14.07 -32.08 39.26
N LYS A 16 -13.83 -31.11 40.14
CA LYS A 16 -13.92 -29.69 39.78
C LYS A 16 -12.72 -29.32 38.90
N ALA A 17 -12.97 -28.98 37.64
CA ALA A 17 -11.94 -28.52 36.71
C ALA A 17 -11.27 -27.20 37.19
N PRO A 18 -9.99 -26.94 36.83
CA PRO A 18 -9.33 -25.68 37.14
C PRO A 18 -10.01 -24.50 36.42
N PRO A 19 -9.94 -23.28 36.99
CA PRO A 19 -10.70 -22.13 36.50
C PRO A 19 -10.25 -21.65 35.11
N ASP A 20 -11.20 -21.07 34.38
CA ASP A 20 -11.02 -20.59 33.00
C ASP A 20 -9.77 -19.72 32.82
N SER A 21 -8.83 -20.24 32.03
CA SER A 21 -7.79 -19.41 31.44
C SER A 21 -8.44 -18.55 30.35
N LYS A 22 -8.83 -17.33 30.73
CA LYS A 22 -9.23 -16.28 29.78
C LYS A 22 -8.12 -16.08 28.77
N LYS A 23 -8.25 -16.69 27.59
CA LYS A 23 -7.44 -16.34 26.43
C LYS A 23 -7.75 -14.90 26.09
N HIS A 24 -6.79 -14.02 26.37
CA HIS A 24 -6.73 -12.73 25.71
C HIS A 24 -6.37 -13.00 24.24
N ASP A 25 -7.38 -13.12 23.40
CA ASP A 25 -7.24 -13.20 21.94
C ASP A 25 -6.74 -11.84 21.42
N LEU A 26 -5.44 -11.60 21.59
CA LEU A 26 -4.73 -10.37 21.21
C LEU A 26 -4.54 -10.23 19.69
N PHE A 27 -5.00 -11.21 18.92
CA PHE A 27 -4.99 -11.21 17.46
C PHE A 27 -6.36 -11.71 16.96
N PRO A 28 -7.01 -11.01 16.00
CA PRO A 28 -8.25 -11.50 15.43
C PRO A 28 -8.01 -12.82 14.68
N SER A 29 -8.84 -13.83 14.98
CA SER A 29 -8.79 -15.19 14.41
C SER A 29 -9.08 -15.25 12.88
N SER A 30 -9.34 -14.11 12.24
CA SER A 30 -9.50 -14.02 10.79
C SER A 30 -8.16 -14.16 10.07
N ALA A 31 -8.06 -15.11 9.14
CA ALA A 31 -6.94 -15.18 8.21
C ALA A 31 -6.72 -13.83 7.51
N PRO A 32 -5.47 -13.42 7.24
CA PRO A 32 -5.19 -12.15 6.57
C PRO A 32 -5.80 -12.13 5.17
N PHE A 33 -6.15 -10.94 4.68
CA PHE A 33 -6.62 -10.75 3.31
C PHE A 33 -5.55 -11.23 2.32
N MET A 34 -5.94 -12.08 1.37
CA MET A 34 -5.07 -12.62 0.32
C MET A 34 -5.69 -12.37 -1.05
N LEU A 35 -4.84 -12.09 -2.03
CA LEU A 35 -5.21 -12.14 -3.44
C LEU A 35 -4.99 -13.56 -3.95
N SER A 36 -6.00 -14.15 -4.57
CA SER A 36 -5.99 -15.53 -5.09
C SER A 36 -6.54 -15.57 -6.51
N GLU A 37 -6.19 -16.63 -7.25
CA GLU A 37 -6.76 -16.94 -8.58
C GLU A 37 -6.63 -15.80 -9.62
N LEU A 38 -5.51 -15.07 -9.56
CA LEU A 38 -5.21 -13.98 -10.50
C LEU A 38 -4.45 -14.51 -11.73
N SER A 39 -5.02 -14.25 -12.91
CA SER A 39 -4.37 -14.42 -14.21
C SER A 39 -4.54 -13.13 -15.00
N LEU A 40 -3.45 -12.41 -15.25
CA LEU A 40 -3.43 -11.12 -15.94
C LEU A 40 -2.14 -10.97 -16.75
N GLU A 41 -2.29 -10.65 -18.03
CA GLU A 41 -1.19 -10.22 -18.91
C GLU A 41 -1.47 -8.78 -19.34
N VAL A 42 -0.48 -7.90 -19.23
CA VAL A 42 -0.56 -6.50 -19.69
C VAL A 42 0.65 -6.23 -20.57
N ARG A 43 0.42 -5.77 -21.80
CA ARG A 43 1.44 -5.52 -22.81
C ARG A 43 1.80 -4.05 -22.88
N LYS A 44 2.96 -3.74 -23.45
CA LYS A 44 3.38 -2.36 -23.67
C LYS A 44 2.41 -1.67 -24.64
N GLY A 45 1.81 -0.57 -24.18
CA GLY A 45 0.80 0.19 -24.93
C GLY A 45 -0.65 -0.09 -24.49
N ASP A 46 -0.89 -1.09 -23.64
CA ASP A 46 -2.23 -1.37 -23.13
C ASP A 46 -2.69 -0.31 -22.12
N MET A 47 -3.95 0.13 -22.23
CA MET A 47 -4.62 0.93 -21.21
C MET A 47 -5.61 0.04 -20.46
N VAL A 48 -5.25 -0.40 -19.25
CA VAL A 48 -6.04 -1.33 -18.43
C VAL A 48 -6.75 -0.58 -17.30
N LEU A 49 -8.08 -0.76 -17.20
CA LEU A 49 -8.89 -0.21 -16.11
C LEU A 49 -9.34 -1.32 -15.15
N LEU A 50 -8.93 -1.22 -13.89
CA LEU A 50 -9.30 -2.17 -12.83
C LEU A 50 -10.55 -1.70 -12.06
N VAL A 51 -11.69 -2.37 -12.31
CA VAL A 51 -12.98 -2.07 -11.65
C VAL A 51 -13.39 -3.16 -10.65
N GLY A 52 -14.20 -2.78 -9.65
CA GLY A 52 -14.68 -3.72 -8.62
C GLY A 52 -15.13 -3.02 -7.34
N ARG A 53 -15.85 -3.73 -6.46
CA ARG A 53 -16.40 -3.21 -5.19
C ARG A 53 -15.30 -2.65 -4.26
N VAL A 54 -15.68 -1.81 -3.30
CA VAL A 54 -14.76 -1.41 -2.21
C VAL A 54 -14.34 -2.67 -1.44
N GLY A 55 -13.07 -2.75 -1.03
CA GLY A 55 -12.51 -3.93 -0.34
C GLY A 55 -12.11 -5.11 -1.25
N SER A 56 -12.39 -5.07 -2.56
CA SER A 56 -12.08 -6.18 -3.48
C SER A 56 -10.57 -6.36 -3.84
N GLY A 57 -9.65 -5.82 -3.05
CA GLY A 57 -8.20 -5.98 -3.28
C GLY A 57 -7.58 -5.16 -4.42
N LYS A 58 -8.28 -4.20 -5.04
CA LYS A 58 -7.73 -3.40 -6.16
C LYS A 58 -6.42 -2.70 -5.83
N SER A 59 -6.37 -1.97 -4.70
CA SER A 59 -5.15 -1.31 -4.24
C SER A 59 -4.06 -2.33 -3.88
N SER A 60 -4.45 -3.49 -3.34
CA SER A 60 -3.54 -4.60 -3.07
C SER A 60 -2.91 -5.14 -4.36
N LEU A 61 -3.64 -5.23 -5.46
CA LEU A 61 -3.09 -5.64 -6.76
C LEU A 61 -2.08 -4.62 -7.30
N LEU A 62 -2.35 -3.32 -7.15
CA LEU A 62 -1.36 -2.28 -7.49
C LEU A 62 -0.09 -2.39 -6.63
N HIS A 63 -0.24 -2.65 -5.32
CA HIS A 63 0.90 -2.91 -4.44
C HIS A 63 1.66 -4.20 -4.79
N ALA A 64 0.99 -5.25 -5.27
CA ALA A 64 1.65 -6.45 -5.79
C ALA A 64 2.48 -6.15 -7.05
N ILE A 65 1.95 -5.34 -7.98
CA ILE A 65 2.67 -4.92 -9.19
C ILE A 65 3.95 -4.12 -8.84
N LEU A 66 3.87 -3.26 -7.82
CA LEU A 66 5.00 -2.50 -7.28
C LEU A 66 6.04 -3.35 -6.53
N GLY A 67 5.72 -4.60 -6.18
CA GLY A 67 6.59 -5.51 -5.42
C GLY A 67 6.45 -5.39 -3.90
N GLU A 68 5.46 -4.64 -3.40
CA GLU A 68 5.23 -4.41 -1.96
C GLU A 68 4.49 -5.58 -1.28
N LEU A 69 3.82 -6.45 -2.05
CA LEU A 69 3.18 -7.66 -1.53
C LEU A 69 4.02 -8.90 -1.80
N ARG A 70 4.02 -9.83 -0.83
CA ARG A 70 4.70 -11.12 -0.95
C ARG A 70 3.87 -12.09 -1.81
N LEU A 71 4.48 -12.61 -2.87
CA LEU A 71 3.97 -13.76 -3.62
C LEU A 71 4.04 -15.03 -2.75
N LEU A 72 2.90 -15.69 -2.53
CA LEU A 72 2.82 -16.93 -1.74
C LEU A 72 2.77 -18.19 -2.63
N GLU A 73 2.11 -18.10 -3.78
CA GLU A 73 1.95 -19.17 -4.76
C GLU A 73 2.00 -18.58 -6.18
N GLY A 74 2.33 -19.41 -7.18
CA GLY A 74 2.42 -18.98 -8.58
C GLY A 74 3.71 -18.26 -8.96
N GLU A 75 3.64 -17.47 -10.02
CA GLU A 75 4.74 -16.71 -10.63
C GLU A 75 4.27 -15.30 -10.99
N ALA A 76 5.15 -14.30 -10.83
CA ALA A 76 4.90 -12.92 -11.21
C ALA A 76 6.11 -12.33 -11.95
N THR A 77 5.83 -11.54 -13.00
CA THR A 77 6.82 -10.74 -13.72
C THR A 77 6.32 -9.30 -13.74
N THR A 78 7.09 -8.37 -13.19
CA THR A 78 6.77 -6.93 -13.19
C THR A 78 8.06 -6.12 -13.35
N PRO A 79 8.00 -4.86 -13.80
CA PRO A 79 9.21 -4.02 -13.94
C PRO A 79 10.02 -3.89 -12.64
N ARG A 80 9.36 -4.00 -11.47
CA ARG A 80 9.99 -3.94 -10.15
C ARG A 80 10.54 -5.28 -9.65
N LEU A 81 9.91 -6.39 -10.03
CA LEU A 81 10.30 -7.74 -9.59
C LEU A 81 11.29 -8.41 -10.54
N GLY A 82 11.40 -7.94 -11.78
CA GLY A 82 12.13 -8.63 -12.84
C GLY A 82 11.34 -9.80 -13.42
N THR A 83 12.01 -10.64 -14.21
CA THR A 83 11.42 -11.79 -14.90
C THR A 83 11.34 -13.03 -14.02
N GLY A 84 10.14 -13.60 -13.89
CA GLY A 84 9.92 -14.96 -13.39
C GLY A 84 10.11 -15.14 -11.88
N VAL A 85 9.68 -14.18 -11.05
CA VAL A 85 9.71 -14.35 -9.59
C VAL A 85 8.67 -15.38 -9.18
N ARG A 86 9.14 -16.49 -8.60
CA ARG A 86 8.30 -17.58 -8.06
C ARG A 86 8.26 -17.52 -6.54
N SER A 87 7.19 -18.03 -5.94
CA SER A 87 7.03 -18.02 -4.48
C SER A 87 8.11 -18.79 -3.71
N THR A 88 8.75 -19.76 -4.35
CA THR A 88 9.85 -20.56 -3.80
C THR A 88 11.21 -19.86 -3.83
N THR A 89 11.35 -18.79 -4.63
CA THR A 89 12.60 -18.04 -4.73
C THR A 89 12.79 -17.22 -3.45
N ARG A 90 13.74 -17.61 -2.58
CA ARG A 90 14.24 -16.73 -1.51
C ARG A 90 14.60 -15.40 -2.16
N ARG A 91 13.95 -14.30 -1.71
CA ARG A 91 14.11 -12.92 -2.24
C ARG A 91 15.49 -12.73 -2.86
N GLY A 92 15.55 -12.79 -4.20
CA GLY A 92 16.71 -12.32 -4.92
C GLY A 92 16.91 -10.85 -4.52
N ALA A 93 18.15 -10.47 -4.22
CA ALA A 93 18.45 -9.06 -4.02
C ALA A 93 17.97 -8.29 -5.26
N PRO A 94 17.36 -7.09 -5.11
CA PRO A 94 16.90 -6.31 -6.25
C PRO A 94 18.09 -6.12 -7.21
N SER A 95 17.96 -6.61 -8.44
CA SER A 95 19.02 -6.55 -9.43
C SER A 95 19.31 -5.09 -9.75
N SER A 96 20.48 -4.62 -9.33
CA SER A 96 20.92 -3.21 -9.40
C SER A 96 21.31 -2.77 -10.81
N THR A 97 20.62 -3.26 -11.83
CA THR A 97 20.96 -3.14 -13.25
C THR A 97 19.69 -3.03 -14.07
N GLY A 98 19.17 -1.80 -14.17
CA GLY A 98 18.02 -1.44 -15.00
C GLY A 98 17.02 -0.58 -14.23
N GLU A 99 17.00 0.71 -14.50
CA GLU A 99 15.99 1.66 -13.98
C GLU A 99 14.63 1.45 -14.68
N CYS A 100 14.04 0.26 -14.55
CA CYS A 100 12.69 -0.02 -15.01
C CYS A 100 11.67 0.59 -14.03
N ALA A 101 11.64 1.92 -14.02
CA ALA A 101 10.96 2.72 -13.02
C ALA A 101 9.46 2.73 -13.26
N VAL A 102 8.70 2.17 -12.32
CA VAL A 102 7.24 2.29 -12.28
C VAL A 102 6.88 3.63 -11.63
N ALA A 103 6.20 4.50 -12.37
CA ALA A 103 5.55 5.68 -11.80
C ALA A 103 4.24 5.28 -11.10
N TYR A 104 4.00 5.81 -9.89
CA TYR A 104 2.80 5.50 -9.10
C TYR A 104 2.18 6.77 -8.51
N ALA A 105 0.91 7.01 -8.84
CA ALA A 105 0.09 8.04 -8.23
C ALA A 105 -0.85 7.38 -7.21
N ALA A 106 -0.56 7.54 -5.92
CA ALA A 106 -1.34 6.93 -4.85
C ALA A 106 -2.69 7.63 -4.64
N GLN A 107 -3.70 6.89 -4.17
CA GLN A 107 -5.02 7.42 -3.78
C GLN A 107 -4.91 8.60 -2.79
N SER A 108 -3.96 8.52 -1.85
CA SER A 108 -3.61 9.59 -0.92
C SER A 108 -2.13 9.92 -1.11
N ALA A 109 -1.83 10.98 -1.85
CA ALA A 109 -0.46 11.41 -2.08
C ALA A 109 0.14 12.03 -0.80
N TRP A 110 1.20 11.41 -0.28
CA TRP A 110 2.05 12.01 0.74
C TRP A 110 2.98 13.05 0.12
N LEU A 111 3.07 14.23 0.74
CA LEU A 111 3.93 15.33 0.34
C LEU A 111 4.98 15.58 1.43
N GLN A 112 6.19 15.93 1.01
CA GLN A 112 7.26 16.38 1.90
C GLN A 112 6.94 17.78 2.41
N SER A 113 7.47 18.13 3.60
CA SER A 113 7.50 19.51 4.08
C SER A 113 8.54 20.31 3.29
N ALA A 114 8.13 20.80 2.12
CA ALA A 114 8.95 21.48 1.11
C ALA A 114 8.05 22.18 0.09
N SER A 115 8.64 22.93 -0.84
CA SER A 115 7.94 23.57 -1.95
C SER A 115 7.13 22.57 -2.81
N ILE A 116 6.14 23.07 -3.56
CA ILE A 116 5.39 22.26 -4.53
C ILE A 116 6.32 21.79 -5.66
N LYS A 117 7.24 22.64 -6.11
CA LYS A 117 8.28 22.31 -7.10
C LYS A 117 9.12 21.11 -6.63
N ASP A 118 9.66 21.14 -5.42
CA ASP A 118 10.45 20.03 -4.87
C ASP A 118 9.61 18.77 -4.65
N ASN A 119 8.34 18.92 -4.31
CA ASN A 119 7.40 17.81 -4.21
C ASN A 119 7.11 17.13 -5.57
N ILE A 120 7.20 17.84 -6.69
CA ILE A 120 7.05 17.30 -8.06
C ILE A 120 8.38 16.70 -8.55
N LEU A 121 9.48 17.44 -8.40
CA LEU A 121 10.82 17.00 -8.82
C LEU A 121 11.28 15.78 -8.02
N PHE A 122 11.06 15.79 -6.71
CA PHE A 122 11.35 14.72 -5.77
C PHE A 122 12.80 14.22 -5.86
N GLY A 123 13.75 15.16 -5.80
CA GLY A 123 15.20 14.90 -5.90
C GLY A 123 15.75 14.71 -7.31
N ARG A 124 14.92 14.81 -8.36
CA ARG A 124 15.35 14.75 -9.77
C ARG A 124 15.81 16.13 -10.28
N PRO A 125 16.71 16.19 -11.28
CA PRO A 125 17.09 17.44 -11.93
C PRO A 125 15.87 18.21 -12.48
N TYR A 126 15.93 19.54 -12.42
CA TYR A 126 14.93 20.43 -13.01
C TYR A 126 15.17 20.61 -14.52
N ASP A 127 14.20 20.19 -15.32
CA ASP A 127 14.07 20.46 -16.75
C ASP A 127 12.85 21.37 -16.92
N ALA A 128 13.06 22.62 -17.32
CA ALA A 128 12.01 23.62 -17.43
C ALA A 128 10.92 23.24 -18.45
N ALA A 129 11.29 22.62 -19.57
CA ALA A 129 10.35 22.24 -20.63
C ALA A 129 9.49 21.06 -20.18
N ARG A 130 10.12 20.01 -19.62
CA ARG A 130 9.40 18.86 -19.04
C ARG A 130 8.52 19.29 -17.87
N TYR A 131 9.01 20.18 -17.01
CA TYR A 131 8.26 20.64 -15.84
C TYR A 131 7.00 21.42 -16.25
N GLN A 132 7.11 22.34 -17.20
CA GLN A 132 5.94 23.06 -17.75
C GLN A 132 4.92 22.10 -18.38
N GLN A 133 5.37 21.12 -19.17
CA GLN A 133 4.50 20.09 -19.74
C GLN A 133 3.76 19.29 -18.67
N VAL A 134 4.44 18.91 -17.58
CA VAL A 134 3.83 18.18 -16.46
C VAL A 134 2.83 19.03 -15.68
N VAL A 135 3.16 20.29 -15.38
CA VAL A 135 2.25 21.23 -14.71
C VAL A 135 0.97 21.43 -15.52
N HIS A 136 1.09 21.57 -16.84
CA HIS A 136 -0.04 21.67 -17.76
C HIS A 136 -0.86 20.37 -17.81
N ALA A 137 -0.22 19.23 -18.10
CA ALA A 137 -0.89 17.93 -18.24
C ALA A 137 -1.57 17.44 -16.94
N CYS A 138 -1.06 17.84 -15.78
CA CYS A 138 -1.66 17.54 -14.48
C CYS A 138 -2.67 18.60 -14.00
N ALA A 139 -2.99 19.60 -14.83
CA ALA A 139 -3.91 20.71 -14.54
C ALA A 139 -3.58 21.48 -13.25
N LEU A 140 -2.29 21.71 -12.99
CA LEU A 140 -1.81 22.44 -11.81
C LEU A 140 -1.74 23.95 -11.99
N GLU A 141 -1.77 24.46 -13.23
CA GLU A 141 -1.65 25.90 -13.54
C GLU A 141 -2.61 26.78 -12.72
N ALA A 142 -3.87 26.37 -12.63
CA ALA A 142 -4.90 27.08 -11.86
C ALA A 142 -4.65 27.02 -10.34
N ASP A 143 -4.12 25.90 -9.83
CA ASP A 143 -3.75 25.78 -8.41
C ASP A 143 -2.60 26.72 -8.05
N LEU A 144 -1.54 26.71 -8.88
CA LEU A 144 -0.35 27.54 -8.68
C LEU A 144 -0.68 29.04 -8.83
N ALA A 145 -1.60 29.40 -9.74
CA ALA A 145 -2.04 30.78 -9.91
C ALA A 145 -2.78 31.37 -8.70
N MET A 146 -3.37 30.53 -7.83
CA MET A 146 -4.01 30.95 -6.59
C MET A 146 -3.01 31.15 -5.42
N MET A 147 -1.76 30.73 -5.57
CA MET A 147 -0.78 30.71 -4.49
C MET A 147 0.21 31.89 -4.61
N PRO A 148 0.53 32.60 -3.49
CA PRO A 148 1.39 33.80 -3.54
C PRO A 148 2.76 33.57 -4.19
N SER A 149 3.39 32.43 -3.93
CA SER A 149 4.71 32.05 -4.46
C SER A 149 4.62 30.99 -5.57
N LYS A 150 3.43 30.75 -6.13
CA LYS A 150 3.18 29.71 -7.15
C LYS A 150 3.70 28.34 -6.72
N ASP A 151 4.63 27.75 -7.46
CA ASP A 151 5.23 26.45 -7.19
C ASP A 151 6.36 26.47 -6.17
N ASP A 152 6.89 27.64 -5.84
CA ASP A 152 7.79 27.87 -4.70
C ASP A 152 7.02 28.06 -3.38
N THR A 153 5.71 27.74 -3.36
CA THR A 153 4.88 27.75 -2.15
C THR A 153 5.19 26.55 -1.28
N GLU A 154 5.59 26.81 -0.03
CA GLU A 154 5.90 25.79 0.98
C GLU A 154 4.67 25.03 1.47
N ILE A 155 4.81 23.70 1.57
CA ILE A 155 3.85 22.77 2.16
C ILE A 155 4.44 22.22 3.46
N GLY A 156 3.64 22.01 4.51
CA GLY A 156 4.13 21.50 5.80
C GLY A 156 3.33 22.02 7.00
N GLU A 157 3.79 21.70 8.21
CA GLU A 157 3.21 22.22 9.45
C GLU A 157 3.42 23.74 9.54
N GLY A 158 2.34 24.50 9.71
CA GLY A 158 2.36 25.97 9.69
C GLY A 158 2.47 26.61 8.30
N ALA A 159 2.54 25.81 7.22
CA ALA A 159 2.65 26.29 5.84
C ALA A 159 1.32 26.14 5.05
N HIS A 160 1.34 26.30 3.72
CA HIS A 160 0.11 26.29 2.93
C HIS A 160 -0.53 24.90 2.92
N THR A 161 -1.75 24.79 3.46
CA THR A 161 -2.51 23.54 3.42
C THR A 161 -3.18 23.38 2.05
N LEU A 162 -2.88 22.29 1.36
CA LEU A 162 -3.54 21.94 0.09
C LEU A 162 -4.90 21.25 0.32
N SER A 163 -5.80 21.36 -0.65
CA SER A 163 -6.98 20.48 -0.74
C SER A 163 -6.59 19.04 -1.10
N GLY A 164 -7.53 18.10 -0.94
CA GLY A 164 -7.31 16.70 -1.36
C GLY A 164 -7.03 16.56 -2.86
N GLY A 165 -7.76 17.31 -3.69
CA GLY A 165 -7.56 17.33 -5.15
C GLY A 165 -6.21 17.92 -5.57
N GLN A 166 -5.77 18.99 -4.89
CA GLN A 166 -4.43 19.55 -5.10
C GLN A 166 -3.32 18.57 -4.74
N ARG A 167 -3.39 17.92 -3.56
CA ARG A 167 -2.43 16.86 -3.21
C ARG A 167 -2.40 15.74 -4.25
N ALA A 168 -3.56 15.30 -4.74
CA ALA A 168 -3.64 14.29 -5.79
C ALA A 168 -2.98 14.73 -7.10
N ARG A 169 -3.21 15.98 -7.55
CA ARG A 169 -2.54 16.54 -8.75
C ARG A 169 -1.03 16.69 -8.59
N VAL A 170 -0.54 17.13 -7.42
CA VAL A 170 0.91 17.19 -7.13
C VAL A 170 1.53 15.78 -7.10
N GLY A 171 0.82 14.80 -6.51
CA GLY A 171 1.24 13.39 -6.53
C GLY A 171 1.25 12.77 -7.93
N LEU A 172 0.29 13.12 -8.78
CA LEU A 172 0.26 12.73 -10.19
C LEU A 172 1.41 13.38 -10.96
N ALA A 173 1.65 14.68 -10.77
CA ALA A 173 2.77 15.40 -11.38
C ALA A 173 4.13 14.79 -11.01
N ARG A 174 4.34 14.38 -9.75
CA ARG A 174 5.54 13.63 -9.32
C ARG A 174 5.72 12.30 -10.08
N ALA A 175 4.61 11.61 -10.34
CA ALA A 175 4.61 10.35 -11.09
C ALA A 175 4.95 10.59 -12.57
N VAL A 176 4.27 11.54 -13.23
CA VAL A 176 4.46 11.88 -14.66
C VAL A 176 5.83 12.52 -14.92
N TYR A 177 6.35 13.34 -14.00
CA TYR A 177 7.70 13.91 -14.14
C TYR A 177 8.80 12.85 -14.07
N GLY A 178 8.54 11.70 -13.44
CA GLY A 178 9.54 10.64 -13.28
C GLY A 178 9.91 9.91 -14.58
N PRO A 179 11.06 9.22 -14.58
CA PRO A 179 11.30 8.19 -15.59
C PRO A 179 10.27 7.07 -15.38
N ALA A 180 9.49 6.78 -16.41
CA ALA A 180 8.65 5.60 -16.56
C ALA A 180 8.52 5.31 -18.07
N SER A 181 8.51 4.02 -18.45
CA SER A 181 8.82 3.55 -19.81
C SER A 181 8.03 2.32 -20.23
#